data_AF-A0A2G6GR74-F1
#
_entry.id   AF-A0A2G6GR74-F1
#
_cell.length_a   1.000
_cell.length_b   1.000
_cell.length_c   1.000
_cell.angle_alpha   90.00
_cell.angle_beta   90.00
_cell.angle_gamma   90.00
#
_symmetry.space_group_name_H-M   'P 1'
#
loop_
_entity.id
_entity.type
_entity.pdbx_description
1 polymer ?
#
loop_
_entity_poly.entity_id
_entity_poly.type
_entity_poly.pdbx_seq_one_letter_code
_entity_poly.pdbx_strand_id
1 'polypeptide(L)'
;MKKIGLLILISLVLYVLWIVGLEQWYAHLLYGGSKLLLSPFGNITPVLKTELAHPDFCVAVGKEGYCMQLELFGLSILLLLAWFIMKTFTAGKRVIKRALITIFIFYCMQILVMSTLALYDFSVIIQQINNALRQGFAIIAVFIIIYDAYVYGDR
;
A
#
# COMPACT_ATOMS: atom_id res chain seq x y z
N MET A 1 10.42 -26.59 -4.51
CA MET A 1 11.72 -25.88 -4.35
C MET A 1 11.90 -24.73 -5.34
N LYS A 2 11.77 -24.92 -6.67
CA LYS A 2 11.98 -23.84 -7.66
C LYS A 2 11.08 -22.59 -7.48
N LYS A 3 9.79 -22.75 -7.17
CA LYS A 3 8.85 -21.62 -6.97
C LYS A 3 9.19 -20.77 -5.73
N ILE A 4 9.59 -21.41 -4.62
CA ILE A 4 9.98 -20.72 -3.38
C ILE A 4 11.28 -19.93 -3.60
N GLY A 5 12.28 -20.52 -4.25
CA GLY A 5 13.51 -19.81 -4.59
C GLY A 5 13.27 -18.59 -5.49
N LEU A 6 12.37 -18.71 -6.48
CA LEU A 6 11.97 -17.59 -7.32
C LEU A 6 11.28 -16.48 -6.52
N LEU A 7 10.36 -16.83 -5.61
CA LEU A 7 9.71 -15.86 -4.73
C LEU A 7 10.71 -15.12 -3.86
N ILE A 8 11.65 -15.83 -3.22
CA ILE A 8 12.70 -15.23 -2.39
C ILE A 8 13.55 -14.26 -3.21
N LEU A 9 13.97 -14.67 -4.41
CA LEU A 9 14.76 -13.82 -5.30
C LEU A 9 14.01 -12.54 -5.70
N ILE A 10 12.74 -12.67 -6.12
CA ILE A 10 11.91 -11.52 -6.50
C ILE A 10 11.70 -10.58 -5.30
N SER A 11 11.39 -11.13 -4.12
CA SER A 11 11.21 -10.33 -2.91
C SER A 11 12.48 -9.56 -2.55
N LEU A 12 13.66 -10.19 -2.68
CA LEU A 12 14.94 -9.53 -2.40
C LEU A 12 15.22 -8.40 -3.40
N VAL A 13 15.00 -8.63 -4.70
CA VAL A 13 15.16 -7.60 -5.74
C VAL A 13 14.20 -6.43 -5.49
N LEU A 14 12.93 -6.72 -5.21
CA LEU A 14 11.94 -5.69 -4.92
C LEU A 14 12.27 -4.90 -3.65
N TYR A 15 12.77 -5.56 -2.61
CA TYR A 15 13.19 -4.89 -1.38
C TYR A 15 14.40 -3.98 -1.61
N VAL A 16 15.38 -4.42 -2.40
CA VAL A 16 16.50 -3.54 -2.81
C VAL A 16 16.00 -2.34 -3.60
N LEU A 17 15.06 -2.53 -4.55
CA LEU A 17 14.46 -1.41 -5.27
C LEU A 17 13.68 -0.46 -4.35
N TRP A 18 13.03 -1.00 -3.31
CA TRP A 18 12.31 -0.24 -2.29
C TRP A 18 13.22 0.77 -1.60
N ILE A 19 14.32 0.27 -1.01
CA ILE A 19 15.27 1.10 -0.26
C ILE A 19 16.04 2.09 -1.15
N VAL A 20 16.17 1.81 -2.45
CA VAL A 20 16.85 2.69 -3.41
C VAL A 20 15.95 3.85 -3.89
N GLY A 21 14.65 3.83 -3.60
CA GLY A 21 13.76 4.95 -3.88
C GLY A 21 12.39 4.59 -4.43
N LEU A 22 12.09 3.31 -4.67
CA LEU A 22 10.74 2.89 -5.05
C LEU A 22 9.73 3.24 -3.93
N GLU A 23 10.15 3.24 -2.67
CA GLU A 23 9.35 3.74 -1.54
C GLU A 23 8.89 5.20 -1.75
N GLN A 24 9.80 6.09 -2.12
CA GLN A 24 9.51 7.51 -2.32
C GLN A 24 8.58 7.74 -3.52
N TRP A 25 8.83 7.02 -4.62
CA TRP A 25 7.97 7.02 -5.80
C TRP A 25 6.55 6.58 -5.46
N TYR A 26 6.44 5.49 -4.70
CA TYR A 26 5.15 4.97 -4.30
C TYR A 26 4.42 5.90 -3.33
N ALA A 27 5.15 6.54 -2.41
CA ALA A 27 4.61 7.57 -1.54
C ALA A 27 4.04 8.77 -2.32
N HIS A 28 4.69 9.19 -3.42
CA HIS A 28 4.19 10.24 -4.30
C HIS A 28 2.92 9.81 -5.06
N LEU A 29 2.83 8.55 -5.49
CA LEU A 29 1.61 8.01 -6.10
C LEU A 29 0.45 8.05 -5.10
N LEU A 30 0.66 7.52 -3.89
CA LEU A 30 -0.32 7.55 -2.80
C LEU A 30 -0.74 8.98 -2.45
N TYR A 31 0.22 9.91 -2.36
CA TYR A 31 -0.04 11.33 -2.15
C TYR A 31 -0.94 11.91 -3.25
N GLY A 32 -0.60 11.68 -4.52
CA GLY A 32 -1.42 12.14 -5.65
C GLY A 32 -2.85 11.60 -5.60
N GLY A 33 -3.00 10.32 -5.28
CA GLY A 33 -4.31 9.69 -5.11
C GLY A 33 -5.13 10.28 -3.95
N SER A 34 -4.51 10.46 -2.79
CA SER A 34 -5.17 11.06 -1.61
C SER A 34 -5.53 12.53 -1.85
N LYS A 35 -4.68 13.31 -2.51
CA LYS A 35 -4.96 14.69 -2.88
C LYS A 35 -6.16 14.80 -3.81
N LEU A 36 -6.28 13.90 -4.80
CA LEU A 36 -7.45 13.85 -5.67
C LEU A 36 -8.73 13.60 -4.87
N LEU A 37 -8.70 12.63 -3.95
CA LEU A 37 -9.86 12.27 -3.13
C LEU A 37 -10.25 13.38 -2.13
N LEU A 38 -9.24 14.05 -1.55
CA LEU A 38 -9.44 15.11 -0.55
C LEU A 38 -9.68 16.50 -1.17
N SER A 39 -9.45 16.67 -2.48
CA SER A 39 -9.60 17.96 -3.18
C SER A 39 -10.97 18.66 -3.00
N PRO A 40 -12.11 17.96 -2.85
CA PRO A 40 -13.39 18.62 -2.59
C PRO A 40 -13.48 19.29 -1.21
N PHE A 41 -12.56 18.98 -0.28
CA PHE A 41 -12.59 19.47 1.09
C PHE A 41 -11.54 20.57 1.28
N GLY A 42 -11.92 21.82 1.00
CA GLY A 42 -11.00 22.97 0.99
C GLY A 42 -10.25 23.28 2.30
N ASN A 43 -10.65 22.68 3.43
CA ASN A 43 -9.99 22.86 4.72
C ASN A 43 -8.95 21.76 5.04
N ILE A 44 -8.77 20.80 4.15
CA ILE A 44 -7.87 19.66 4.33
C ILE A 44 -6.66 19.82 3.41
N THR A 45 -5.47 19.92 4.00
CA THR A 45 -4.22 20.04 3.23
C THR A 45 -3.37 18.79 3.45
N PRO A 46 -3.33 17.84 2.49
CA PRO A 46 -2.41 16.72 2.54
C PRO A 46 -0.99 17.22 2.24
N VAL A 47 -0.01 16.74 3.01
CA VAL A 47 1.41 17.05 2.89
C VAL A 47 2.19 15.75 2.91
N LEU A 48 3.10 15.57 1.95
CA LEU A 48 4.04 14.46 1.95
C LEU A 48 5.41 14.98 2.42
N LYS A 49 5.97 14.39 3.47
CA LYS A 49 7.31 14.69 3.97
C LYS A 49 8.24 13.54 3.60
N THR A 50 9.25 13.83 2.78
CA THR A 50 10.25 12.83 2.34
C THR A 50 11.65 13.10 2.87
N GLU A 51 11.80 14.08 3.76
CA GLU A 51 13.08 14.50 4.35
C GLU A 51 13.58 13.53 5.44
N LEU A 52 12.68 12.70 5.99
CA LEU A 52 12.99 11.66 6.96
C LEU A 52 13.45 10.38 6.26
N ALA A 53 14.03 9.45 7.04
CA ALA A 53 14.49 8.15 6.53
C ALA A 53 13.40 7.37 5.78
N HIS A 54 12.13 7.54 6.16
CA HIS A 54 10.96 7.00 5.46
C HIS A 54 9.95 8.13 5.18
N PRO A 55 9.19 8.05 4.07
CA PRO A 55 8.16 9.03 3.77
C PRO A 55 7.03 9.04 4.81
N ASP A 56 6.68 10.23 5.28
CA ASP A 56 5.52 10.48 6.13
C ASP A 56 4.43 11.18 5.31
N PHE A 57 3.22 10.65 5.39
CA PHE A 57 2.03 11.34 4.91
C PHE A 57 1.34 12.05 6.06
N CYS A 58 1.15 13.35 5.94
CA CYS A 58 0.47 14.17 6.93
C CYS A 58 -0.79 14.80 6.35
N VAL A 59 -1.82 14.95 7.17
CA VAL A 59 -3.04 15.68 6.82
C VAL A 59 -3.23 16.79 7.84
N ALA A 60 -3.18 18.03 7.38
CA ALA A 60 -3.53 19.19 8.18
C ALA A 60 -5.02 19.50 8.05
N VAL A 61 -5.71 19.61 9.19
CA VAL A 61 -7.09 20.09 9.28
C VAL A 61 -7.03 21.40 10.07
N GLY A 62 -6.93 22.52 9.36
CA GLY A 62 -6.67 23.82 9.99
C GLY A 62 -5.22 23.97 10.47
N LYS A 63 -4.98 24.06 11.80
CA LYS A 63 -3.65 24.35 12.39
C LYS A 63 -2.88 23.11 12.84
N GLU A 64 -3.57 22.01 13.14
CA GLU A 64 -2.96 20.77 13.61
C GLU A 64 -2.97 19.72 12.50
N GLY A 65 -1.89 18.94 12.42
CA GLY A 65 -1.70 17.95 11.38
C GLY A 65 -1.36 16.59 11.96
N TYR A 66 -2.06 15.55 11.49
CA TYR A 66 -1.77 14.17 11.84
C TYR A 66 -0.83 13.58 10.81
N CYS A 67 0.18 12.84 11.25
CA CYS A 67 1.17 12.23 10.38
C CYS A 67 1.14 10.71 10.49
N MET A 68 1.55 10.09 9.40
CA MET A 68 1.45 8.68 9.16
C MET A 68 2.71 8.22 8.41
N GLN A 69 3.57 7.45 9.09
CA GLN A 69 4.69 6.78 8.43
C GLN A 69 4.18 5.74 7.42
N LEU A 70 4.73 5.78 6.21
CA LEU A 70 4.30 4.94 5.09
C LEU A 70 5.07 3.63 4.96
N GLU A 71 6.09 3.38 5.77
CA GLU A 71 6.98 2.21 5.64
C GLU A 71 6.21 0.87 5.68
N LEU A 72 5.67 0.49 6.85
CA LEU A 72 4.90 -0.75 7.03
C LEU A 72 3.67 -0.83 6.10
N PHE A 73 3.05 0.33 5.87
CA PHE A 73 1.90 0.47 4.99
C PHE A 73 2.26 0.19 3.52
N GLY A 74 3.44 0.65 3.07
CA GLY A 74 3.97 0.46 1.73
C GLY A 74 4.61 -0.92 1.52
N LEU A 75 5.22 -1.52 2.55
CA LEU A 75 5.73 -2.90 2.46
C LEU A 75 4.64 -3.90 2.08
N SER A 76 3.39 -3.65 2.44
CA SER A 76 2.26 -4.51 2.07
C SER A 76 2.03 -4.63 0.56
N ILE A 77 2.29 -3.57 -0.23
CA ILE A 77 2.17 -3.65 -1.69
C ILE A 77 3.31 -4.46 -2.29
N LEU A 78 4.51 -4.43 -1.69
CA LEU A 78 5.64 -5.24 -2.14
C LEU A 78 5.37 -6.73 -2.03
N LEU A 79 4.68 -7.17 -0.97
CA LEU A 79 4.26 -8.57 -0.82
C LEU A 79 3.37 -9.01 -1.99
N LEU A 80 2.38 -8.18 -2.34
CA LEU A 80 1.49 -8.45 -3.47
C LEU A 80 2.24 -8.44 -4.81
N LEU A 81 3.13 -7.47 -5.03
CA LEU A 81 3.94 -7.40 -6.23
C LEU A 81 4.83 -8.63 -6.37
N ALA A 82 5.51 -9.06 -5.30
CA ALA A 82 6.34 -10.25 -5.30
C ALA A 82 5.54 -11.49 -5.70
N TRP A 83 4.36 -11.67 -5.11
CA TRP A 83 3.46 -12.77 -5.43
C TRP A 83 3.03 -12.77 -6.90
N PHE A 84 2.52 -11.64 -7.40
CA PHE A 84 2.01 -11.57 -8.76
C PHE A 84 3.11 -11.66 -9.81
N ILE A 85 4.27 -11.04 -9.59
CA ILE A 85 5.43 -11.17 -10.47
C ILE A 85 5.83 -12.65 -10.56
N MET A 86 5.97 -13.35 -9.44
CA MET A 86 6.23 -14.80 -9.45
C MET A 86 5.16 -15.56 -10.26
N LYS A 87 3.87 -15.28 -10.03
CA LYS A 87 2.79 -15.95 -10.78
C LYS A 87 2.81 -15.65 -12.27
N THR A 88 3.28 -14.48 -12.72
CA THR A 88 3.46 -14.22 -14.15
C THR A 88 4.53 -15.12 -14.78
N PHE A 89 5.58 -15.47 -14.03
CA PHE A 89 6.59 -16.43 -14.49
C PHE A 89 6.09 -17.88 -14.48
N THR A 90 5.21 -18.26 -13.55
CA THR A 90 4.76 -19.67 -13.44
C THR A 90 3.48 -19.98 -14.22
N ALA A 91 2.53 -19.04 -14.33
CA ALA A 91 1.22 -19.22 -14.96
C ALA A 91 1.02 -18.37 -16.23
N GLY A 92 2.03 -17.57 -16.60
CA GLY A 92 2.05 -16.77 -17.82
C GLY A 92 1.22 -15.47 -17.75
N LYS A 93 1.07 -14.83 -18.92
CA LYS A 93 0.46 -13.50 -19.05
C LYS A 93 -1.02 -13.41 -18.63
N ARG A 94 -1.72 -14.54 -18.49
CA ARG A 94 -3.13 -14.59 -18.06
C ARG A 94 -3.34 -14.01 -16.66
N VAL A 95 -2.31 -14.03 -15.81
CA VAL A 95 -2.36 -13.48 -14.44
C VAL A 95 -2.33 -11.95 -14.44
N ILE A 96 -1.78 -11.30 -15.47
CA ILE A 96 -1.49 -9.85 -15.47
C ILE A 96 -2.77 -9.03 -15.27
N LYS A 97 -3.85 -9.34 -16.00
CA LYS A 97 -5.10 -8.59 -15.87
C LYS A 97 -5.65 -8.64 -14.44
N ARG A 98 -5.60 -9.82 -13.80
CA ARG A 98 -6.05 -10.00 -12.41
C ARG A 98 -5.14 -9.26 -11.45
N ALA A 99 -3.82 -9.42 -11.60
CA ALA A 99 -2.82 -8.73 -10.79
C ALA A 99 -3.05 -7.21 -10.81
N LEU A 100 -3.26 -6.63 -11.99
CA LEU A 100 -3.52 -5.19 -12.14
C LEU A 100 -4.80 -4.76 -11.41
N ILE A 101 -5.90 -5.52 -11.54
CA ILE A 101 -7.15 -5.22 -10.84
C ILE A 101 -6.95 -5.30 -9.32
N THR A 102 -6.31 -6.37 -8.83
CA THR A 102 -6.06 -6.56 -7.40
C THR A 102 -5.16 -5.47 -6.83
N ILE A 103 -4.07 -5.13 -7.52
CA ILE A 103 -3.15 -4.05 -7.13
C ILE A 103 -3.86 -2.70 -7.13
N PHE A 104 -4.69 -2.42 -8.13
CA PHE A 104 -5.47 -1.18 -8.20
C PHE A 104 -6.47 -1.06 -7.04
N ILE A 105 -7.20 -2.14 -6.73
CA ILE A 105 -8.13 -2.15 -5.59
C ILE A 105 -7.36 -1.92 -4.28
N PHE A 106 -6.23 -2.60 -4.11
CA PHE A 106 -5.40 -2.46 -2.91
C PHE A 106 -4.88 -1.03 -2.75
N TYR A 107 -4.41 -0.42 -3.84
CA TYR A 107 -4.00 0.98 -3.89
C TYR A 107 -5.15 1.94 -3.53
N CYS A 108 -6.35 1.72 -4.06
CA CYS A 108 -7.53 2.51 -3.70
C CYS A 108 -7.88 2.38 -2.21
N MET A 109 -7.78 1.18 -1.63
CA MET A 109 -7.97 0.96 -0.20
C MET A 109 -6.93 1.73 0.62
N GLN A 110 -5.68 1.75 0.18
CA GLN A 110 -4.62 2.51 0.84
C GLN A 110 -4.91 4.02 0.82
N ILE A 111 -5.30 4.57 -0.33
CA ILE A 111 -5.72 5.98 -0.43
C ILE A 111 -6.87 6.29 0.53
N LEU A 112 -7.89 5.41 0.58
CA LEU A 112 -9.03 5.59 1.48
C LEU A 112 -8.57 5.67 2.93
N VAL A 113 -7.73 4.74 3.37
CA VAL A 113 -7.20 4.73 4.75
C VAL A 113 -6.34 5.96 5.03
N MET A 114 -5.49 6.38 4.11
CA MET A 114 -4.75 7.63 4.23
C MET A 114 -5.68 8.84 4.35
N SER A 115 -6.78 8.85 3.59
CA SER A 115 -7.72 9.97 3.61
C SER A 115 -8.54 10.03 4.89
N THR A 116 -8.74 8.91 5.59
CA THR A 116 -9.38 8.90 6.92
C THR A 116 -8.57 9.60 8.01
N LEU A 117 -7.28 9.94 7.76
CA LEU A 117 -6.50 10.78 8.67
C LEU A 117 -7.11 12.20 8.80
N ALA A 118 -7.84 12.67 7.79
CA ALA A 118 -8.59 13.93 7.89
C ALA A 118 -9.72 13.89 8.93
N LEU A 119 -10.17 12.70 9.30
CA LEU A 119 -11.26 12.49 10.25
C LEU A 119 -10.73 12.09 11.64
N TYR A 120 -9.41 12.11 11.85
CA TYR A 120 -8.77 11.57 13.05
C TYR A 120 -9.22 12.28 14.34
N ASP A 121 -9.48 13.58 14.29
CA ASP A 121 -9.99 14.36 15.44
C ASP A 121 -11.46 14.12 15.78
N PHE A 122 -12.25 13.63 14.83
CA PHE A 122 -13.70 13.63 14.99
C PHE A 122 -14.20 12.53 15.94
N SER A 123 -13.44 11.44 16.10
CA SER A 123 -13.84 10.35 17.01
C SER A 123 -12.69 9.41 17.33
N VAL A 124 -12.62 8.99 18.60
CA VAL A 124 -11.72 7.92 19.08
C VAL A 124 -11.93 6.61 18.29
N ILE A 125 -13.17 6.33 17.86
CA ILE A 125 -13.47 5.14 17.06
C ILE A 125 -12.78 5.23 15.69
N ILE A 126 -12.78 6.41 15.06
CA ILE A 126 -12.11 6.62 13.77
C ILE A 126 -10.60 6.45 13.92
N GLN A 127 -10.02 6.93 15.02
CA GLN A 127 -8.60 6.73 15.32
C GLN A 127 -8.25 5.25 15.45
N GLN A 128 -9.05 4.50 16.21
CA GLN A 128 -8.84 3.06 16.39
C GLN A 128 -8.97 2.29 15.07
N ILE A 129 -9.99 2.60 14.26
CA ILE A 129 -10.18 1.98 12.94
C ILE A 129 -9.01 2.33 12.02
N ASN A 130 -8.59 3.59 11.96
CA ASN A 130 -7.47 4.02 11.14
C ASN A 130 -6.18 3.30 11.55
N ASN A 131 -5.86 3.27 12.84
CA ASN A 131 -4.66 2.60 13.36
C ASN A 131 -4.70 1.09 13.07
N ALA A 132 -5.85 0.44 13.28
CA ALA A 132 -6.03 -0.97 12.99
C ALA A 132 -5.88 -1.28 11.49
N LEU A 133 -6.45 -0.47 10.61
CA LEU A 133 -6.33 -0.64 9.17
C LEU A 133 -4.89 -0.42 8.71
N ARG A 134 -4.21 0.63 9.20
CA ARG A 134 -2.81 0.92 8.87
C ARG A 134 -1.88 -0.25 9.20
N GLN A 135 -2.06 -0.87 10.37
CA GLN A 135 -1.30 -2.05 10.78
C GLN A 135 -1.76 -3.34 10.07
N GLY A 136 -3.04 -3.40 9.69
CA GLY A 136 -3.67 -4.57 9.09
C GLY A 136 -3.38 -4.80 7.60
N PHE A 137 -2.80 -3.83 6.88
CA PHE A 137 -2.57 -3.97 5.43
C PHE A 137 -1.66 -5.15 5.06
N ALA A 138 -0.67 -5.49 5.88
CA ALA A 138 0.13 -6.69 5.69
C ALA A 138 -0.72 -7.97 5.78
N ILE A 139 -1.67 -8.02 6.73
CA ILE A 139 -2.62 -9.14 6.88
C ILE A 139 -3.55 -9.22 5.67
N ILE A 140 -4.06 -8.08 5.19
CA ILE A 140 -4.89 -8.01 3.97
C ILE A 140 -4.12 -8.53 2.76
N ALA A 141 -2.86 -8.12 2.59
CA ALA A 141 -2.00 -8.60 1.51
C ALA A 141 -1.79 -10.12 1.57
N VAL A 142 -1.50 -10.67 2.76
CA VAL A 142 -1.37 -12.12 2.95
C VAL A 142 -2.69 -12.84 2.66
N PHE A 143 -3.83 -12.31 3.10
CA PHE A 143 -5.14 -12.89 2.80
C PHE A 143 -5.40 -12.96 1.29
N ILE A 144 -5.10 -11.88 0.55
CA ILE A 144 -5.20 -11.84 -0.91
C ILE A 144 -4.30 -12.91 -1.55
N ILE A 145 -3.07 -13.06 -1.07
CA ILE A 145 -2.12 -14.09 -1.55
C ILE A 145 -2.67 -15.49 -1.31
N ILE A 146 -3.16 -15.78 -0.11
CA ILE A 146 -3.74 -17.09 0.24
C ILE A 146 -4.98 -17.37 -0.62
N TYR A 147 -5.86 -16.38 -0.77
CA TYR A 147 -7.05 -16.51 -1.60
C TYR A 147 -6.70 -16.76 -3.08
N ASP A 148 -5.76 -15.99 -3.63
CA ASP A 148 -5.29 -16.19 -5.01
C ASP A 148 -4.64 -17.56 -5.20
N ALA A 149 -3.84 -18.01 -4.23
CA ALA A 149 -3.23 -19.33 -4.23
C ALA A 149 -4.26 -20.47 -4.12
N TYR A 150 -5.35 -20.27 -3.37
CA TYR A 150 -6.40 -21.27 -3.23
C TYR A 150 -7.26 -21.39 -4.49
N VAL A 151 -7.71 -20.26 -5.04
CA VAL A 151 -8.63 -20.21 -6.20
C VAL A 151 -7.89 -20.48 -7.51
N TYR A 152 -6.66 -19.97 -7.64
CA TYR A 152 -5.88 -20.02 -8.88
C TYR A 152 -4.53 -20.70 -8.70
N GLY A 153 -4.36 -21.46 -7.62
CA GLY A 153 -3.21 -22.34 -7.43
C GLY A 153 -3.15 -23.34 -8.57
N ASP A 154 -2.00 -23.40 -9.24
CA ASP A 154 -1.78 -24.33 -10.34
C ASP A 154 -1.90 -25.75 -9.76
N ARG A 155 -3.05 -26.41 -10.00
CA ARG A 155 -3.10 -27.87 -10.12
C ARG A 155 -2.42 -28.28 -11.41
#